data_AF-A0A522BH90-F1
#
_entry.id   AF-A0A522BH90-F1
#
_cell.length_a   1.000
_cell.length_b   1.000
_cell.length_c   1.000
_cell.angle_alpha   90.00
_cell.angle_beta   90.00
_cell.angle_gamma   90.00
#
_symmetry.space_group_name_H-M   'P 1'
#
loop_
_entity.id
_entity.type
_entity.pdbx_description
1 polymer ?
#
loop_
_entity_poly.entity_id
_entity_poly.type
_entity_poly.pdbx_seq_one_letter_code
_entity_poly.pdbx_strand_id
1 'polypeptide(L)'
;MANDLISKIKPGAPVWLHLFLASLLWSAVGVFLLYRGGAALLELSMPEGAAALGAGVLLGWFKGAKVLRPAAKKSAARIIKRGDGKCVGGFLSWKSWLFVAGMGFFGKWLRGAGVSPLILGPLLTGVGLALLSGAQIFFGAFVKKLPR
;
A
#
# COMPACT_ATOMS: atom_id res chain seq x y z
N MET A 1 -32.28 -2.99 -25.71
CA MET A 1 -32.89 -2.54 -24.43
C MET A 1 -32.17 -3.07 -23.17
N ALA A 2 -31.42 -4.18 -23.20
CA ALA A 2 -30.64 -4.64 -22.04
C ALA A 2 -29.34 -3.83 -21.75
N ASN A 3 -28.83 -3.07 -22.75
CA ASN A 3 -27.61 -2.28 -22.58
C ASN A 3 -27.79 -0.96 -21.81
N ASP A 4 -29.01 -0.40 -21.74
CA ASP A 4 -29.28 0.90 -21.09
C ASP A 4 -29.41 0.81 -19.57
N LEU A 5 -29.74 -0.38 -19.05
CA LEU A 5 -29.77 -0.61 -17.60
C LEU A 5 -28.35 -0.78 -17.03
N ILE A 6 -27.44 -1.38 -17.81
CA ILE A 6 -26.04 -1.57 -17.43
C ILE A 6 -25.26 -0.24 -17.44
N SER A 7 -25.65 0.73 -18.27
CA SER A 7 -25.06 2.08 -18.26
C SER A 7 -25.57 2.92 -17.10
N LYS A 8 -26.85 2.78 -16.69
CA LYS A 8 -27.44 3.48 -15.53
C LYS A 8 -26.98 2.97 -14.16
N ILE A 9 -26.52 1.73 -14.08
CA ILE A 9 -26.02 1.09 -12.84
C ILE A 9 -24.47 1.04 -12.82
N LYS A 10 -23.79 1.89 -13.61
CA LYS A 10 -22.37 2.13 -13.38
C LYS A 10 -22.25 3.30 -12.41
N PRO A 11 -22.10 3.09 -11.09
CA PRO A 11 -21.66 4.15 -10.20
C PRO A 11 -20.23 4.46 -10.62
N GLY A 12 -20.10 5.39 -11.55
CA GLY A 12 -18.83 5.96 -11.96
C GLY A 12 -18.24 6.64 -10.74
N ALA A 13 -17.33 5.95 -10.06
CA ALA A 13 -16.70 6.53 -8.90
C ALA A 13 -15.82 7.69 -9.35
N PRO A 14 -15.93 8.86 -8.69
CA PRO A 14 -15.13 10.00 -9.05
C PRO A 14 -13.65 9.73 -8.75
N VAL A 15 -12.74 10.37 -9.48
CA VAL A 15 -11.29 10.23 -9.35
C VAL A 15 -10.82 10.43 -7.91
N TRP A 16 -11.42 11.38 -7.17
CA TRP A 16 -11.08 11.62 -5.77
C TRP A 16 -11.35 10.40 -4.88
N LEU A 17 -12.44 9.66 -5.13
CA LEU A 17 -12.80 8.47 -4.35
C LEU A 17 -11.79 7.33 -4.59
N HIS A 18 -11.35 7.16 -5.83
CA HIS A 18 -10.29 6.22 -6.15
C HIS A 18 -8.96 6.56 -5.47
N LEU A 19 -8.58 7.85 -5.43
CA LEU A 19 -7.38 8.31 -4.73
C LEU A 19 -7.50 8.15 -3.20
N PHE A 20 -8.69 8.38 -2.66
CA PHE A 20 -8.97 8.17 -1.23
C PHE A 20 -8.87 6.69 -0.85
N LEU A 21 -9.52 5.80 -1.61
CA LEU A 21 -9.44 4.34 -1.40
C LEU A 21 -8.01 3.82 -1.56
N ALA A 22 -7.25 4.36 -2.51
CA ALA A 22 -5.83 4.07 -2.67
C ALA A 22 -5.05 4.37 -1.39
N SER A 23 -5.24 5.60 -0.88
CA SER A 23 -4.60 6.08 0.32
C SER A 23 -4.99 5.23 1.52
N LEU A 24 -6.28 4.93 1.68
CA LEU A 24 -6.79 4.14 2.79
C LEU A 24 -6.22 2.71 2.77
N LEU A 25 -6.21 2.06 1.60
CA LEU A 25 -5.64 0.73 1.44
C LEU A 25 -4.16 0.70 1.80
N TRP A 26 -3.37 1.64 1.27
CA TRP A 26 -1.93 1.70 1.53
C TRP A 26 -1.63 2.01 3.00
N SER A 27 -2.42 2.89 3.61
CA SER A 27 -2.32 3.18 5.04
C SER A 27 -2.68 1.97 5.90
N ALA A 28 -3.81 1.31 5.63
CA ALA A 28 -4.26 0.16 6.40
C ALA A 28 -3.24 -0.99 6.36
N VAL A 29 -2.73 -1.32 5.16
CA VAL A 29 -1.68 -2.34 5.00
C VAL A 29 -0.37 -1.88 5.66
N GLY A 30 0.01 -0.62 5.51
CA GLY A 30 1.22 -0.06 6.13
C GLY A 30 1.19 -0.15 7.66
N VAL A 31 0.08 0.25 8.29
CA VAL A 31 -0.14 0.16 9.74
C VAL A 31 -0.13 -1.29 10.20
N PHE A 32 -0.83 -2.17 9.49
CA PHE A 32 -0.83 -3.60 9.83
C PHE A 32 0.58 -4.21 9.82
N LEU A 33 1.40 -3.87 8.82
CA LEU A 33 2.78 -4.34 8.75
C LEU A 33 3.66 -3.73 9.84
N LEU A 34 3.46 -2.46 10.20
CA LEU A 34 4.18 -1.83 11.30
C LEU A 34 3.84 -2.46 12.65
N TYR A 35 2.55 -2.71 12.91
CA TYR A 35 2.11 -3.40 14.12
C TYR A 35 2.77 -4.78 14.23
N ARG A 36 2.72 -5.56 13.15
CA ARG A 36 3.32 -6.91 13.12
C ARG A 36 4.84 -6.90 13.19
N GLY A 37 5.50 -5.97 12.51
CA GLY A 37 6.94 -5.80 12.55
C GLY A 37 7.41 -5.33 13.93
N GLY A 38 6.69 -4.39 14.54
CA GLY A 38 6.93 -3.94 15.90
C GLY A 38 6.76 -5.07 16.92
N ALA A 39 5.70 -5.87 16.82
CA ALA A 39 5.51 -7.04 17.67
C ALA A 39 6.69 -8.03 17.57
N ALA A 40 7.19 -8.30 16.36
CA ALA A 40 8.37 -9.15 16.17
C ALA A 40 9.66 -8.53 16.75
N LEU A 41 9.81 -7.20 16.68
CA LEU A 41 10.97 -6.53 17.28
C LEU A 41 10.93 -6.56 18.82
N LEU A 42 9.74 -6.58 19.42
CA LEU A 42 9.58 -6.66 20.88
C LEU A 42 9.92 -8.05 21.44
N GLU A 43 9.98 -9.09 20.61
CA GLU A 43 10.45 -10.43 21.00
C GLU A 43 11.99 -10.49 21.10
N LEU A 44 12.71 -9.49 20.58
CA LEU A 44 14.16 -9.42 20.61
C LEU A 44 14.67 -8.72 21.88
N SER A 45 15.93 -8.95 22.22
CA SER A 45 16.60 -8.13 23.24
C SER A 45 16.70 -6.67 22.79
N MET A 46 16.72 -5.72 23.72
CA MET A 46 16.83 -4.28 23.41
C MET A 46 17.91 -3.90 22.38
N PRO A 47 19.17 -4.39 22.48
CA PRO A 47 20.20 -4.04 21.49
C PRO A 47 19.90 -4.62 20.09
N GLU A 48 19.41 -5.85 20.02
CA GLU A 48 19.04 -6.51 18.76
C GLU A 48 17.81 -5.84 18.13
N GLY A 49 16.80 -5.53 18.94
CA GLY A 49 15.59 -4.82 18.51
C GLY A 49 15.91 -3.42 17.97
N ALA A 50 16.80 -2.68 18.62
CA ALA A 50 17.24 -1.36 18.15
C ALA A 50 18.01 -1.45 16.83
N ALA A 51 18.95 -2.41 16.70
CA ALA A 51 19.69 -2.63 15.46
C ALA A 51 18.76 -3.04 14.31
N ALA A 52 17.83 -3.96 14.59
CA ALA A 52 16.85 -4.43 13.62
C ALA A 52 15.85 -3.33 13.23
N LEU A 53 15.43 -2.47 14.16
CA LEU A 53 14.62 -1.29 13.84
C LEU A 53 15.39 -0.33 12.92
N GLY A 54 16.66 -0.05 13.23
CA GLY A 54 17.52 0.78 12.39
C GLY A 54 17.64 0.23 10.97
N ALA A 55 17.88 -1.07 10.84
CA ALA A 55 17.89 -1.76 9.54
C ALA A 55 16.54 -1.64 8.82
N GLY A 56 15.42 -1.81 9.54
CA GLY A 56 14.07 -1.65 8.99
C GLY A 56 13.80 -0.25 8.46
N VAL A 57 14.20 0.79 9.20
CA VAL A 57 14.08 2.19 8.76
C VAL A 57 14.92 2.44 7.50
N LEU A 58 16.16 1.96 7.46
CA LEU A 58 17.03 2.11 6.28
C LEU A 58 16.47 1.39 5.06
N LEU A 59 16.00 0.15 5.23
CA LEU A 59 15.33 -0.62 4.18
C LEU A 59 14.07 0.09 3.69
N GLY A 60 13.26 0.59 4.61
CA GLY A 60 12.03 1.33 4.31
C GLY A 60 12.31 2.63 3.58
N TRP A 61 13.33 3.37 3.99
CA TRP A 61 13.78 4.59 3.32
C TRP A 61 14.25 4.28 1.89
N PHE A 62 15.15 3.32 1.72
CA PHE A 62 15.72 2.98 0.41
C PHE A 62 14.66 2.45 -0.55
N LYS A 63 13.88 1.45 -0.10
CA LYS A 63 12.81 0.83 -0.91
C LYS A 63 11.66 1.82 -1.14
N GLY A 64 11.32 2.62 -0.14
CA GLY A 64 10.34 3.69 -0.22
C GLY A 64 10.72 4.73 -1.26
N ALA A 65 11.94 5.25 -1.19
CA ALA A 65 12.47 6.25 -2.11
C ALA A 65 12.56 5.75 -3.55
N LYS A 66 13.11 4.56 -3.77
CA LYS A 66 13.42 4.05 -5.13
C LYS A 66 12.27 3.32 -5.81
N VAL A 67 11.42 2.61 -5.07
CA VAL A 67 10.43 1.70 -5.66
C VAL A 67 9.01 2.20 -5.40
N LEU A 68 8.64 2.38 -4.13
CA LEU A 68 7.24 2.63 -3.78
C LEU A 68 6.78 4.05 -4.10
N ARG A 69 7.62 5.07 -3.88
CA ARG A 69 7.27 6.46 -4.24
C ARG A 69 7.05 6.64 -5.76
N PRO A 70 7.95 6.18 -6.66
CA PRO A 70 7.67 6.22 -8.10
C PRO A 70 6.44 5.40 -8.50
N ALA A 71 6.24 4.22 -7.91
CA ALA A 71 5.07 3.38 -8.17
C ALA A 71 3.76 4.06 -7.73
N ALA A 72 3.76 4.74 -6.58
CA ALA A 72 2.64 5.53 -6.08
C ALA A 72 2.33 6.70 -7.02
N LYS A 73 3.35 7.48 -7.42
CA LYS A 73 3.20 8.58 -8.40
C LYS A 73 2.63 8.10 -9.73
N LYS A 74 3.17 7.01 -10.28
CA LYS A 74 2.69 6.41 -11.54
C LYS A 74 1.26 5.89 -11.42
N SER A 75 0.89 5.34 -10.26
CA SER A 75 -0.47 4.87 -10.00
C SER A 75 -1.45 6.04 -9.86
N ALA A 76 -1.10 7.08 -9.08
CA ALA A 76 -1.87 8.32 -8.98
C ALA A 76 -2.10 8.96 -10.36
N ALA A 77 -1.04 9.09 -11.18
CA ALA A 77 -1.13 9.62 -12.53
C ALA A 77 -2.06 8.78 -13.44
N ARG A 78 -2.05 7.45 -13.30
CA ARG A 78 -2.95 6.56 -14.06
C ARG A 78 -4.42 6.72 -13.65
N ILE A 79 -4.69 6.96 -12.37
CA ILE A 79 -6.05 7.18 -11.86
C ILE A 79 -6.57 8.51 -12.37
N ILE A 80 -5.74 9.56 -12.29
CA ILE A 80 -6.10 10.90 -12.80
C ILE A 80 -6.32 10.85 -14.32
N LYS A 81 -5.41 10.22 -15.09
CA LYS A 81 -5.53 10.12 -16.55
C LYS A 81 -6.74 9.30 -17.01
N ARG A 82 -7.25 8.38 -16.17
CA ARG A 82 -8.43 7.56 -16.50
C ARG A 82 -9.75 8.33 -16.45
N GLY A 83 -9.83 9.44 -15.71
CA GLY A 83 -11.05 10.23 -15.55
C GLY A 83 -12.15 9.53 -14.75
N ASP A 84 -13.31 10.17 -14.69
CA ASP A 84 -14.50 9.68 -13.97
C ASP A 84 -15.27 8.62 -14.79
N GLY A 85 -16.16 7.86 -14.15
CA GLY A 85 -17.05 6.91 -14.89
C GLY A 85 -16.63 5.44 -14.89
N LYS A 86 -15.60 5.04 -14.14
CA LYS A 86 -15.16 3.64 -13.99
C LYS A 86 -15.59 3.06 -12.64
N CYS A 87 -15.89 1.76 -12.58
CA CYS A 87 -16.30 1.07 -11.34
C CYS A 87 -15.21 1.15 -10.27
N VAL A 88 -15.63 1.25 -9.00
CA VAL A 88 -14.80 1.36 -7.78
C VAL A 88 -13.64 0.33 -7.74
N GLY A 89 -13.88 -0.89 -8.23
CA GLY A 89 -12.88 -1.97 -8.26
C GLY A 89 -11.82 -1.85 -9.37
N GLY A 90 -11.97 -0.94 -10.32
CA GLY A 90 -11.06 -0.76 -11.45
C GLY A 90 -9.85 0.13 -11.15
N PHE A 91 -9.76 0.72 -9.95
CA PHE A 91 -8.71 1.67 -9.55
C PHE A 91 -7.28 1.08 -9.67
N LEU A 92 -7.12 -0.22 -9.41
CA LEU A 92 -5.88 -0.96 -9.61
C LEU A 92 -6.02 -1.88 -10.84
N SER A 93 -5.05 -1.86 -11.77
CA SER A 93 -5.05 -2.86 -12.86
C SER A 93 -4.98 -4.27 -12.26
N TRP A 94 -5.56 -5.28 -12.90
CA TRP A 94 -5.45 -6.68 -12.47
C TRP A 94 -4.01 -7.11 -12.15
N LYS A 95 -3.03 -6.59 -12.90
CA LYS A 95 -1.58 -6.79 -12.66
C LYS A 95 -1.10 -6.25 -11.31
N SER A 96 -1.67 -5.14 -10.85
CA SER A 96 -1.35 -4.54 -9.55
C SER A 96 -2.05 -5.29 -8.40
N TRP A 97 -3.26 -5.80 -8.62
CA TRP A 97 -3.92 -6.71 -7.67
C TRP A 97 -3.13 -8.01 -7.51
N LEU A 98 -2.64 -8.58 -8.61
CA LEU A 98 -1.78 -9.76 -8.59
C LEU A 98 -0.47 -9.50 -7.83
N PHE A 99 0.12 -8.31 -7.99
CA PHE A 99 1.31 -7.92 -7.24
C PHE A 99 1.04 -7.80 -5.72
N VAL A 100 -0.06 -7.15 -5.34
CA VAL A 100 -0.47 -7.04 -3.92
C VAL A 100 -0.79 -8.41 -3.32
N ALA A 101 -1.53 -9.25 -4.06
CA ALA A 101 -1.84 -10.62 -3.66
C ALA A 101 -0.56 -11.47 -3.54
N GLY A 102 0.38 -11.32 -4.47
CA GLY A 102 1.68 -11.96 -4.43
C GLY A 102 2.51 -11.55 -3.21
N MET A 103 2.55 -10.26 -2.86
CA MET A 103 3.21 -9.79 -1.64
C MET A 103 2.52 -10.32 -0.38
N GLY A 104 1.18 -10.37 -0.35
CA GLY A 104 0.41 -10.93 0.76
C GLY A 104 0.64 -12.44 0.94
N PHE A 105 0.67 -13.19 -0.17
CA PHE A 105 0.96 -14.62 -0.19
C PHE A 105 2.39 -14.90 0.26
N PHE A 106 3.37 -14.17 -0.27
CA PHE A 106 4.76 -14.29 0.13
C PHE A 106 4.95 -13.99 1.61
N GLY A 107 4.27 -12.96 2.14
CA GLY A 107 4.27 -12.66 3.58
C GLY A 107 3.59 -13.73 4.43
N LYS A 108 2.58 -14.45 3.93
CA LYS A 108 2.00 -15.60 4.63
C LYS A 108 2.90 -16.84 4.54
N TRP A 109 3.56 -17.05 3.41
CA TRP A 109 4.49 -18.15 3.19
C TRP A 109 5.75 -18.02 4.05
N LEU A 110 6.35 -16.83 4.14
CA LEU A 110 7.48 -16.54 5.05
C LEU A 110 7.14 -16.86 6.51
N ARG A 111 5.88 -16.65 6.92
CA ARG A 111 5.43 -16.93 8.29
C ARG A 111 5.21 -18.42 8.56
N GLY A 112 4.86 -19.21 7.55
CA GLY A 112 4.80 -20.66 7.67
C GLY A 112 6.17 -21.31 7.82
N ALA A 113 7.24 -20.62 7.41
CA ALA A 113 8.61 -21.12 7.41
C ALA A 113 9.38 -20.88 8.73
N GLY A 114 8.77 -20.32 9.78
CA GLY A 114 9.44 -20.12 11.08
C GLY A 114 10.56 -19.06 11.06
N VAL A 115 10.45 -18.04 10.21
CA VAL A 115 11.48 -16.99 10.06
C VAL A 115 11.70 -16.23 11.36
N SER A 116 12.97 -16.08 11.74
CA SER A 116 13.40 -15.39 12.95
C SER A 116 12.85 -13.95 13.03
N PRO A 117 12.43 -13.49 14.23
CA PRO A 117 12.01 -12.11 14.47
C PRO A 117 13.05 -11.07 14.03
N LEU A 118 14.34 -11.43 14.04
CA LEU A 118 15.46 -10.58 13.62
C LEU A 118 15.41 -10.19 12.14
N ILE A 119 14.80 -11.03 11.29
CA ILE A 119 14.63 -10.76 9.86
C ILE A 119 13.24 -10.20 9.59
N LEU A 120 12.23 -10.76 10.26
CA LEU A 120 10.84 -10.42 10.03
C LEU A 120 10.50 -8.99 10.49
N GLY A 121 10.99 -8.59 11.66
CA GLY A 121 10.81 -7.25 12.22
C GLY A 121 11.25 -6.12 11.27
N PRO A 122 12.54 -6.05 10.86
CA PRO A 122 13.05 -5.01 9.96
C PRO A 122 12.32 -4.99 8.62
N LEU A 123 12.01 -6.18 8.08
CA LEU A 123 11.39 -6.29 6.77
C LEU A 123 9.95 -5.76 6.79
N LEU A 124 9.15 -6.15 7.79
CA LEU A 124 7.77 -5.69 7.92
C LEU A 124 7.69 -4.21 8.27
N THR A 125 8.52 -3.75 9.21
CA THR A 125 8.58 -2.33 9.59
C THR A 125 9.02 -1.45 8.43
N GLY A 126 10.07 -1.83 7.71
CA GLY A 126 10.56 -1.10 6.55
C GLY A 126 9.55 -1.03 5.41
N VAL A 127 8.90 -2.15 5.08
CA VAL A 127 7.83 -2.16 4.06
C VAL A 127 6.62 -1.33 4.51
N GLY A 128 6.25 -1.41 5.79
CA GLY A 128 5.18 -0.60 6.37
C GLY A 128 5.44 0.90 6.25
N LEU A 129 6.63 1.37 6.65
CA LEU A 129 7.06 2.76 6.49
C LEU A 129 7.03 3.22 5.02
N ALA A 130 7.54 2.37 4.13
CA ALA A 130 7.56 2.66 2.70
C ALA A 130 6.13 2.80 2.12
N LEU A 131 5.19 1.96 2.56
CA LEU A 131 3.78 2.04 2.16
C LEU A 131 3.10 3.30 2.70
N LEU A 132 3.31 3.64 3.97
CA LEU A 132 2.77 4.89 4.53
C LEU A 132 3.27 6.11 3.75
N SER A 133 4.55 6.13 3.37
CA SER A 133 5.11 7.22 2.56
C SER A 133 4.45 7.33 1.18
N GLY A 134 4.04 6.20 0.59
CA GLY A 134 3.27 6.19 -0.66
C GLY A 134 1.82 6.61 -0.47
N ALA A 135 1.18 6.22 0.65
CA ALA A 135 -0.18 6.63 1.01
C ALA A 135 -0.30 8.16 1.05
N GLN A 136 0.70 8.86 1.61
CA GLN A 136 0.73 10.33 1.63
C GLN A 136 0.66 10.98 0.24
N ILE A 137 1.22 10.32 -0.79
CA ILE A 137 1.16 10.80 -2.19
C ILE A 137 -0.28 10.71 -2.72
N PHE A 138 -0.97 9.62 -2.44
CA PHE A 138 -2.38 9.45 -2.83
C PHE A 138 -3.29 10.43 -2.08
N PHE A 139 -3.07 10.59 -0.77
CA PHE A 139 -3.83 11.54 0.04
C PHE A 139 -3.64 12.97 -0.45
N GLY A 140 -2.40 13.41 -0.72
CA GLY A 140 -2.13 14.73 -1.27
C GLY A 140 -2.75 14.96 -2.65
N ALA A 141 -2.84 13.92 -3.49
CA ALA A 141 -3.55 13.98 -4.77
C ALA A 141 -5.07 14.04 -4.58
N PHE A 142 -5.61 13.31 -3.60
CA PHE A 142 -7.02 13.34 -3.22
C PHE A 142 -7.46 14.74 -2.76
N VAL A 143 -6.74 15.35 -1.83
CA VAL A 143 -7.05 16.70 -1.31
C VAL A 143 -7.10 17.74 -2.43
N LYS A 144 -6.20 17.65 -3.42
CA LYS A 144 -6.18 18.55 -4.59
C LYS A 144 -7.35 18.36 -5.56
N LYS A 145 -8.02 17.21 -5.53
CA LYS A 145 -9.12 16.83 -6.43
C LYS A 145 -10.48 16.81 -5.75
N LEU A 146 -10.55 17.23 -4.49
CA LEU A 146 -11.80 17.38 -3.76
C LEU A 146 -12.68 18.42 -4.46
N PRO A 147 -13.97 18.15 -4.71
CA PRO A 147 -14.90 19.19 -5.14
C PRO A 147 -14.95 20.27 -4.05
N ARG A 148 -14.77 21.54 -4.44
CA ARG A 148 -14.95 22.71 -3.57
C ARG A 148 -16.34 23.28 -3.75
#